data_AF-A0A523UFJ6-F1
#
_entry.id   AF-A0A523UFJ6-F1
#
_cell.length_a   1.000
_cell.length_b   1.000
_cell.length_c   1.000
_cell.angle_alpha   90.00
_cell.angle_beta   90.00
_cell.angle_gamma   90.00
#
_symmetry.space_group_name_H-M   'P 1'
#
loop_
_entity.id
_entity.type
_entity.pdbx_description
1 polymer ?
#
loop_
_entity_poly.entity_id
_entity_poly.type
_entity_poly.pdbx_seq_one_letter_code
_entity_poly.pdbx_strand_id
1 'polypeptide(L)'
;MSTVPPVRHKTRLIAIETTSGSGSGVSRGSVITDESSKKKYPVRSFDIMPDIAIYDPELCLSMPPNLTANTGMDALTHAMEVYVSTTENTPAKWLALRASQYVFQYLPIAYTQLDNIQARAKMHEANLMVGMAFSNASLGITHALAHALGGHYGIPHGLGNAIMLPYVIDFNLPDAEAKYAEVASTIGLKEGSEKDLVTELVYEVLRLGQLLGITSLKDALAYNQNDFEIDLDAVAENAFSDPNVATNPRKVWAPSEMKGIYQSALNGELSNC
;
A
#
# COMPACT_ATOMS: atom_id res chain seq x y z
N MET A 1 -10.32 -24.07 -12.46
CA MET A 1 -9.17 -24.98 -12.54
C MET A 1 -7.95 -24.15 -12.89
N SER A 2 -6.84 -24.27 -12.15
CA SER A 2 -5.61 -23.49 -12.41
C SER A 2 -5.10 -23.82 -13.82
N THR A 3 -4.85 -22.78 -14.62
CA THR A 3 -4.28 -22.90 -15.98
C THR A 3 -2.76 -22.97 -15.96
N VAL A 4 -2.14 -22.85 -14.78
CA VAL A 4 -0.69 -22.94 -14.60
C VAL A 4 -0.32 -24.43 -14.51
N PRO A 5 0.60 -24.94 -15.37
CA PRO A 5 1.11 -26.30 -15.26
C PRO A 5 1.68 -26.55 -13.86
N PRO A 6 1.69 -27.79 -13.33
CA PRO A 6 2.33 -28.10 -12.05
C PRO A 6 3.85 -27.93 -12.12
N VAL A 7 4.35 -26.69 -12.09
CA VAL A 7 5.79 -26.37 -12.18
C VAL A 7 6.49 -26.63 -10.84
N ARG A 8 5.74 -26.60 -9.72
CA ARG A 8 6.24 -26.82 -8.35
C ARG A 8 7.02 -28.13 -8.14
N HIS A 9 6.87 -29.11 -9.03
CA HIS A 9 7.61 -30.38 -8.93
C HIS A 9 8.91 -30.40 -9.75
N LYS A 10 9.17 -29.40 -10.61
CA LYS A 10 10.36 -29.36 -11.47
C LYS A 10 11.46 -28.44 -10.96
N THR A 11 11.10 -27.35 -10.29
CA THR A 11 12.05 -26.39 -9.72
C THR A 11 11.51 -25.80 -8.42
N ARG A 12 12.41 -25.37 -7.54
CA ARG A 12 12.06 -24.56 -6.37
C ARG A 12 12.22 -23.08 -6.70
N LEU A 13 11.36 -22.24 -6.15
CA LEU A 13 11.47 -20.79 -6.18
C LEU A 13 11.97 -20.30 -4.82
N ILE A 14 13.15 -19.68 -4.80
CA ILE A 14 13.72 -19.03 -3.61
C ILE A 14 13.66 -17.53 -3.84
N ALA A 15 12.95 -16.80 -2.97
CA ALA A 15 12.88 -15.34 -3.00
C ALA A 15 13.82 -14.75 -1.94
N ILE A 16 14.68 -13.83 -2.35
CA ILE A 16 15.58 -13.08 -1.46
C ILE A 16 15.21 -11.61 -1.60
N GLU A 17 14.58 -11.07 -0.56
CA GLU A 17 14.05 -9.70 -0.57
C GLU A 17 15.16 -8.70 -0.24
N THR A 18 15.36 -7.71 -1.11
CA THR A 18 16.34 -6.63 -0.94
C THR A 18 15.69 -5.27 -0.71
N THR A 19 14.36 -5.26 -0.63
CA THR A 19 13.55 -4.09 -0.32
C THR A 19 12.58 -4.40 0.80
N SER A 20 12.09 -3.36 1.49
CA SER A 20 11.19 -3.50 2.64
C SER A 20 9.84 -2.82 2.37
N GLY A 21 9.08 -3.36 1.41
CA GLY A 21 7.74 -2.83 1.08
C GLY A 21 6.79 -3.76 0.34
N SER A 22 7.29 -4.50 -0.66
CA SER A 22 6.44 -5.26 -1.59
C SER A 22 5.77 -6.51 -0.99
N GLY A 23 6.37 -7.10 0.05
CA GLY A 23 5.98 -8.38 0.65
C GLY A 23 6.02 -9.57 -0.33
N SER A 24 6.65 -9.40 -1.51
CA SER A 24 6.47 -10.30 -2.65
C SER A 24 7.02 -11.71 -2.41
N GLY A 25 8.09 -11.83 -1.62
CA GLY A 25 8.79 -13.07 -1.31
C GLY A 25 7.97 -14.08 -0.51
N VAL A 26 6.86 -13.66 0.09
CA VAL A 26 5.89 -14.55 0.74
C VAL A 26 4.49 -14.39 0.16
N SER A 27 4.39 -13.78 -1.02
CA SER A 27 3.10 -13.49 -1.63
C SER A 27 2.67 -14.49 -2.69
N ARG A 28 1.36 -14.58 -2.89
CA ARG A 28 0.75 -15.30 -4.03
C ARG A 28 0.47 -14.40 -5.24
N GLY A 29 1.04 -13.19 -5.25
CA GLY A 29 0.78 -12.15 -6.25
C GLY A 29 2.00 -11.89 -7.13
N SER A 30 1.75 -11.61 -8.41
CA SER A 30 2.75 -11.09 -9.32
C SER A 30 2.07 -10.08 -10.24
N VAL A 31 2.71 -8.95 -10.52
CA VAL A 31 2.18 -7.95 -11.46
C VAL A 31 3.04 -7.97 -12.72
N ILE A 32 2.42 -8.22 -13.87
CA ILE A 32 3.11 -8.27 -15.16
C ILE A 32 2.61 -7.10 -16.01
N THR A 33 3.53 -6.29 -16.53
CA THR A 33 3.17 -5.21 -17.45
C THR A 33 3.18 -5.74 -18.87
N ASP A 34 2.07 -5.58 -19.60
CA ASP A 34 2.06 -5.75 -21.04
C ASP A 34 2.53 -4.46 -21.69
N GLU A 35 3.74 -4.45 -22.22
CA GLU A 35 4.33 -3.27 -22.82
C GLU A 35 3.57 -2.76 -24.05
N SER A 36 2.80 -3.63 -24.72
CA SER A 36 2.04 -3.27 -25.92
C SER A 36 0.77 -2.49 -25.57
N SER A 37 0.03 -2.93 -24.55
CA SER A 37 -1.19 -2.27 -24.08
C SER A 37 -0.93 -1.26 -22.95
N LYS A 38 0.29 -1.22 -22.40
CA LYS A 38 0.70 -0.46 -21.20
C LYS A 38 -0.12 -0.80 -19.95
N LYS A 39 -0.83 -1.94 -19.95
CA LYS A 39 -1.64 -2.38 -18.82
C LYS A 39 -0.83 -3.27 -17.89
N LYS A 40 -1.06 -3.09 -16.59
CA LYS A 40 -0.55 -3.98 -15.54
C LYS A 40 -1.59 -5.08 -15.26
N TYR A 41 -1.17 -6.33 -15.36
CA TYR A 41 -1.98 -7.51 -15.10
C TYR A 41 -1.58 -8.14 -13.77
N PRO A 42 -2.41 -8.03 -12.72
CA PRO A 42 -2.18 -8.75 -11.48
C PRO A 42 -2.55 -10.22 -11.65
N VAL A 43 -1.58 -11.10 -11.44
CA VAL A 43 -1.74 -12.56 -11.39
C VAL A 43 -1.73 -13.00 -9.92
N ARG A 44 -2.75 -13.74 -9.51
CA ARG A 44 -2.84 -14.30 -8.15
C ARG A 44 -2.96 -15.82 -8.22
N SER A 45 -1.96 -16.54 -7.72
CA SER A 45 -2.01 -18.00 -7.60
C SER A 45 -1.11 -18.48 -6.47
N PHE A 46 -1.56 -19.49 -5.72
CA PHE A 46 -0.68 -20.16 -4.76
C PHE A 46 0.48 -20.89 -5.44
N ASP A 47 0.38 -21.18 -6.75
CA ASP A 47 1.42 -21.86 -7.52
C ASP A 47 2.67 -20.99 -7.75
N ILE A 48 2.54 -19.66 -7.62
CA ILE A 48 3.65 -18.70 -7.79
C ILE A 48 4.24 -18.23 -6.45
N MET A 49 3.72 -18.72 -5.32
CA MET A 49 4.26 -18.38 -4.01
C MET A 49 5.62 -19.07 -3.82
N PRO A 50 6.68 -18.33 -3.41
CA PRO A 50 8.00 -18.90 -3.20
C PRO A 50 8.01 -20.06 -2.20
N ASP A 51 8.87 -21.05 -2.45
CA ASP A 51 9.06 -22.21 -1.56
C ASP A 51 9.93 -21.85 -0.35
N ILE A 52 10.87 -20.93 -0.53
CA ILE A 52 11.74 -20.38 0.51
C ILE A 52 11.78 -18.87 0.33
N ALA A 53 11.62 -18.14 1.44
CA ALA A 53 11.77 -16.70 1.48
C ALA A 53 12.90 -16.34 2.46
N ILE A 54 13.83 -15.51 2.01
CA ILE A 54 14.99 -15.03 2.79
C ILE A 54 14.84 -13.53 2.97
N TYR A 55 14.75 -13.13 4.24
CA TYR A 55 14.62 -11.75 4.68
C TYR A 55 15.84 -11.38 5.52
N ASP A 56 16.95 -11.07 4.85
CA ASP A 56 18.20 -10.65 5.49
C ASP A 56 18.29 -9.12 5.48
N PRO A 57 18.26 -8.45 6.64
CA PRO A 57 18.25 -6.99 6.70
C PRO A 57 19.55 -6.34 6.21
N GLU A 58 20.67 -7.08 6.13
CA GLU A 58 21.91 -6.55 5.56
C GLU A 58 21.75 -6.19 4.08
N LEU A 59 20.88 -6.92 3.37
CA LEU A 59 20.57 -6.67 1.95
C LEU A 59 19.76 -5.40 1.73
N CYS A 60 19.19 -4.82 2.78
CA CYS A 60 18.45 -3.57 2.74
C CYS A 60 19.30 -2.34 3.09
N LEU A 61 20.54 -2.51 3.55
CA LEU A 61 21.40 -1.39 3.97
C LEU A 61 21.75 -0.44 2.81
N SER A 62 21.81 -0.94 1.58
CA SER A 62 22.11 -0.15 0.39
C SER A 62 20.89 0.59 -0.19
N MET A 63 19.70 0.47 0.40
CA MET A 63 18.51 1.16 -0.10
C MET A 63 18.66 2.68 0.08
N PRO A 64 18.55 3.47 -1.00
CA PRO A 64 18.59 4.93 -0.89
C PRO A 64 17.38 5.47 -0.11
N PRO A 65 17.43 6.72 0.38
CA PRO A 65 16.34 7.31 1.18
C PRO A 65 14.98 7.28 0.47
N ASN A 66 14.92 7.64 -0.81
CA ASN A 66 13.68 7.65 -1.58
C ASN A 66 13.05 6.26 -1.73
N LEU A 67 13.86 5.23 -1.97
CA LEU A 67 13.38 3.85 -2.04
C LEU A 67 12.91 3.38 -0.65
N THR A 68 13.64 3.75 0.40
CA THR A 68 13.27 3.44 1.79
C THR A 68 11.91 4.04 2.16
N ALA A 69 11.70 5.32 1.86
CA ALA A 69 10.43 6.00 2.08
C ALA A 69 9.29 5.34 1.31
N ASN A 70 9.43 5.19 -0.01
CA ASN A 70 8.37 4.66 -0.86
C ASN A 70 7.98 3.24 -0.48
N THR A 71 8.96 2.36 -0.24
CA THR A 71 8.68 0.96 0.13
C THR A 71 8.16 0.83 1.56
N GLY A 72 8.64 1.64 2.49
CA GLY A 72 8.10 1.66 3.85
C GLY A 72 6.64 2.14 3.90
N MET A 73 6.30 3.16 3.12
CA MET A 73 4.90 3.61 2.98
C MET A 73 4.02 2.59 2.25
N ASP A 74 4.58 1.86 1.29
CA ASP A 74 3.90 0.72 0.66
C ASP A 74 3.54 -0.36 1.67
N ALA A 75 4.47 -0.72 2.56
CA ALA A 75 4.19 -1.64 3.67
C ALA A 75 3.11 -1.10 4.61
N LEU A 76 3.09 0.21 4.89
CA LEU A 76 2.03 0.83 5.68
C LEU A 76 0.66 0.68 5.01
N THR A 77 0.59 0.98 3.72
CA THR A 77 -0.64 0.83 2.93
C THR A 77 -1.11 -0.62 2.93
N HIS A 78 -0.22 -1.59 2.69
CA HIS A 78 -0.54 -3.01 2.78
C HIS A 78 -1.15 -3.36 4.15
N ALA A 79 -0.52 -2.93 5.24
CA ALA A 79 -0.99 -3.20 6.59
C ALA A 79 -2.38 -2.61 6.84
N MET A 80 -2.58 -1.33 6.52
CA MET A 80 -3.85 -0.65 6.75
C MET A 80 -4.98 -1.27 5.92
N GLU A 81 -4.76 -1.49 4.62
CA GLU A 81 -5.79 -2.06 3.75
C GLU A 81 -6.16 -3.49 4.14
N VAL A 82 -5.18 -4.32 4.52
CA VAL A 82 -5.47 -5.66 5.04
C VAL A 82 -6.33 -5.58 6.30
N TYR A 83 -5.99 -4.67 7.22
CA TYR A 83 -6.71 -4.57 8.48
C TYR A 83 -8.18 -4.22 8.27
N VAL A 84 -8.44 -3.24 7.40
CA VAL A 84 -9.80 -2.75 7.15
C VAL A 84 -10.58 -3.58 6.14
N SER A 85 -9.92 -4.45 5.37
CA SER A 85 -10.52 -5.32 4.36
C SER A 85 -11.80 -6.01 4.81
N THR A 86 -12.70 -6.25 3.85
CA THR A 86 -13.88 -7.11 4.03
C THR A 86 -13.52 -8.61 4.11
N THR A 87 -12.29 -8.99 3.75
CA THR A 87 -11.82 -10.36 3.87
C THR A 87 -11.49 -10.69 5.33
N GLU A 88 -12.30 -11.54 5.95
CA GLU A 88 -12.07 -11.95 7.33
C GLU A 88 -10.92 -12.95 7.46
N ASN A 89 -9.82 -12.51 8.08
CA ASN A 89 -8.67 -13.33 8.42
C ASN A 89 -7.96 -12.78 9.67
N THR A 90 -8.29 -13.32 10.84
CA THR A 90 -7.75 -12.83 12.13
C THR A 90 -6.22 -12.84 12.19
N PRO A 91 -5.50 -13.92 11.79
CA PRO A 91 -4.04 -13.89 11.76
C PRO A 91 -3.46 -12.78 10.88
N ALA A 92 -4.01 -12.57 9.68
CA ALA A 92 -3.55 -11.51 8.78
C ALA A 92 -3.77 -10.12 9.40
N LYS A 93 -4.91 -9.89 10.07
CA LYS A 93 -5.21 -8.64 10.77
C LYS A 93 -4.20 -8.37 11.91
N TRP A 94 -3.79 -9.40 12.65
CA TRP A 94 -2.79 -9.25 13.73
C TRP A 94 -1.40 -8.90 13.18
N LEU A 95 -1.00 -9.54 12.07
CA LEU A 95 0.24 -9.22 11.36
C LEU A 95 0.20 -7.77 10.84
N ALA A 96 -0.93 -7.34 10.29
CA ALA A 96 -1.14 -5.98 9.83
C ALA A 96 -1.01 -4.95 10.95
N LEU A 97 -1.66 -5.14 12.10
CA LEU A 97 -1.52 -4.21 13.25
C LEU A 97 -0.07 -4.07 13.70
N ARG A 98 0.64 -5.20 13.82
CA ARG A 98 2.05 -5.18 14.23
C ARG A 98 2.95 -4.52 13.18
N ALA A 99 2.69 -4.75 11.90
CA ALA A 99 3.39 -4.08 10.82
C ALA A 99 3.17 -2.56 10.83
N SER A 100 1.92 -2.09 10.99
CA SER A 100 1.63 -0.65 11.12
C SER A 100 2.43 -0.01 12.26
N GLN A 101 2.45 -0.65 13.43
CA GLN A 101 3.24 -0.18 14.57
C GLN A 101 4.73 -0.10 14.25
N TYR A 102 5.29 -1.13 13.60
CA TYR A 102 6.70 -1.11 13.19
C TYR A 102 7.00 -0.01 12.18
N VAL A 103 6.13 0.21 11.20
CA VAL A 103 6.37 1.25 10.20
C VAL A 103 6.41 2.63 10.86
N PHE A 104 5.42 2.99 11.68
CA PHE A 104 5.46 4.28 12.39
C PHE A 104 6.66 4.43 13.31
N GLN A 105 7.09 3.36 13.98
CA GLN A 105 8.21 3.41 14.92
C GLN A 105 9.58 3.47 14.23
N TYR A 106 9.78 2.72 13.14
CA TYR A 106 11.11 2.45 12.60
C TYR A 106 11.36 3.04 11.21
N LEU A 107 10.33 3.36 10.42
CA LEU A 107 10.53 3.96 9.09
C LEU A 107 11.23 5.33 9.17
N PRO A 108 10.84 6.27 10.06
CA PRO A 108 11.56 7.53 10.22
C PRO A 108 13.06 7.33 10.54
N ILE A 109 13.37 6.32 11.36
CA ILE A 109 14.74 5.99 11.74
C ILE A 109 15.50 5.40 10.55
N ALA A 110 14.91 4.42 9.85
CA ALA A 110 15.53 3.80 8.67
C ALA A 110 15.76 4.79 7.52
N TYR A 111 14.92 5.82 7.42
CA TYR A 111 15.05 6.89 6.42
C TYR A 111 16.15 7.89 6.77
N THR A 112 16.26 8.31 8.04
CA THR A 112 17.23 9.33 8.48
C THR A 112 18.60 8.76 8.84
N GLN A 113 18.66 7.48 9.24
CA GLN A 113 19.87 6.75 9.63
C GLN A 113 19.99 5.48 8.76
N LEU A 114 20.50 5.65 7.54
CA LEU A 114 20.44 4.60 6.50
C LEU A 114 21.18 3.31 6.86
N ASP A 115 22.19 3.40 7.71
CA ASP A 115 23.04 2.32 8.22
C ASP A 115 22.51 1.70 9.53
N ASN A 116 21.39 2.19 10.06
CA ASN A 116 20.79 1.64 11.28
C ASN A 116 20.17 0.26 11.02
N ILE A 117 20.97 -0.78 11.23
CA ILE A 117 20.58 -2.18 10.97
C ILE A 117 19.35 -2.61 11.77
N GLN A 118 19.13 -2.06 12.96
CA GLN A 118 17.96 -2.39 13.78
C GLN A 118 16.67 -1.84 13.15
N ALA A 119 16.69 -0.58 12.70
CA ALA A 119 15.55 0.00 11.99
C ALA A 119 15.30 -0.72 10.66
N ARG A 120 16.36 -1.06 9.91
CA ARG A 120 16.26 -1.87 8.68
C ARG A 120 15.64 -3.24 8.95
N ALA A 121 16.08 -3.94 10.00
CA ALA A 121 15.52 -5.23 10.40
C ALA A 121 14.03 -5.13 10.74
N LYS A 122 13.60 -4.10 11.47
CA LYS A 122 12.19 -3.92 11.80
C LYS A 122 11.31 -3.55 10.60
N MET A 123 11.83 -2.76 9.67
CA MET A 123 11.13 -2.52 8.39
C MET A 123 11.06 -3.79 7.53
N HIS A 124 12.11 -4.61 7.54
CA HIS A 124 12.12 -5.86 6.78
C HIS A 124 11.21 -6.94 7.40
N GLU A 125 11.12 -6.98 8.74
CA GLU A 125 10.10 -7.75 9.47
C GLU A 125 8.69 -7.25 9.13
N ALA A 126 8.46 -5.93 9.06
CA ALA A 126 7.17 -5.36 8.65
C ALA A 126 6.80 -5.79 7.22
N ASN A 127 7.75 -5.73 6.28
CA ASN A 127 7.59 -6.20 4.91
C ASN A 127 7.17 -7.68 4.84
N LEU A 128 7.80 -8.54 5.66
CA LEU A 128 7.45 -9.95 5.76
C LEU A 128 6.02 -10.13 6.28
N MET A 129 5.66 -9.44 7.36
CA MET A 129 4.35 -9.53 7.99
C MET A 129 3.24 -9.12 7.02
N VAL A 130 3.40 -8.00 6.30
CA VAL A 130 2.38 -7.55 5.35
C VAL A 130 2.26 -8.49 4.14
N GLY A 131 3.38 -9.03 3.64
CA GLY A 131 3.38 -10.04 2.60
C GLY A 131 2.55 -11.28 2.95
N MET A 132 2.73 -11.79 4.18
CA MET A 132 1.92 -12.87 4.71
C MET A 132 0.45 -12.46 4.87
N ALA A 133 0.19 -11.23 5.28
CA ALA A 133 -1.15 -10.72 5.56
C ALA A 133 -1.97 -10.52 4.27
N PHE A 134 -1.52 -9.70 3.31
CA PHE A 134 -2.29 -9.38 2.10
C PHE A 134 -2.47 -10.58 1.17
N SER A 135 -1.58 -11.57 1.26
CA SER A 135 -1.73 -12.83 0.52
C SER A 135 -2.98 -13.59 0.93
N ASN A 136 -3.44 -13.39 2.17
CA ASN A 136 -4.59 -14.06 2.74
C ASN A 136 -5.82 -13.15 2.92
N ALA A 137 -5.64 -11.83 2.93
CA ALA A 137 -6.72 -10.87 3.16
C ALA A 137 -6.96 -9.89 1.99
N SER A 138 -6.21 -9.99 0.89
CA SER A 138 -6.26 -9.02 -0.22
C SER A 138 -5.89 -7.60 0.23
N LEU A 139 -6.22 -6.59 -0.58
CA LEU A 139 -5.91 -5.16 -0.40
C LEU A 139 -7.18 -4.31 -0.61
N GLY A 140 -7.03 -3.02 -0.91
CA GLY A 140 -8.15 -2.10 -1.10
C GLY A 140 -7.93 -1.08 -2.23
N ILE A 141 -8.67 0.03 -2.16
CA ILE A 141 -8.71 1.01 -3.24
C ILE A 141 -7.48 1.94 -3.29
N THR A 142 -6.64 2.03 -2.25
CA THR A 142 -5.36 2.75 -2.33
C THR A 142 -4.49 2.11 -3.40
N HIS A 143 -4.37 0.78 -3.40
CA HIS A 143 -3.65 0.06 -4.45
C HIS A 143 -4.29 0.23 -5.83
N ALA A 144 -5.63 0.18 -5.91
CA ALA A 144 -6.34 0.37 -7.17
C ALA A 144 -6.04 1.75 -7.80
N LEU A 145 -6.05 2.81 -6.99
CA LEU A 145 -5.71 4.17 -7.42
C LEU A 145 -4.21 4.25 -7.81
N ALA A 146 -3.31 3.74 -6.97
CA ALA A 146 -1.87 3.75 -7.23
C ALA A 146 -1.47 2.95 -8.50
N HIS A 147 -2.14 1.82 -8.78
CA HIS A 147 -1.92 1.05 -10.01
C HIS A 147 -2.25 1.85 -11.26
N ALA A 148 -3.39 2.56 -11.26
CA ALA A 148 -3.79 3.41 -12.38
C ALA A 148 -2.82 4.58 -12.57
N LEU A 149 -2.43 5.27 -11.49
CA LEU A 149 -1.39 6.32 -11.54
C LEU A 149 -0.06 5.81 -12.11
N GLY A 150 0.40 4.65 -11.64
CA GLY A 150 1.65 4.05 -12.10
C GLY A 150 1.58 3.50 -13.53
N GLY A 151 0.41 3.09 -14.00
CA GLY A 151 0.20 2.62 -15.37
C GLY A 151 0.17 3.75 -16.39
N HIS A 152 -0.50 4.86 -16.06
CA HIS A 152 -0.65 6.01 -16.96
C HIS A 152 0.54 6.97 -16.92
N TYR A 153 1.08 7.26 -15.74
CA TYR A 153 2.07 8.34 -15.55
C TYR A 153 3.42 7.86 -15.05
N GLY A 154 3.60 6.54 -14.88
CA GLY A 154 4.86 5.98 -14.40
C GLY A 154 5.22 6.36 -12.96
N ILE A 155 4.24 6.82 -12.17
CA ILE A 155 4.44 7.11 -10.74
C ILE A 155 4.89 5.82 -10.04
N PRO A 156 6.02 5.83 -9.30
CA PRO A 156 6.48 4.66 -8.55
C PRO A 156 5.40 4.13 -7.60
N HIS A 157 5.27 2.81 -7.52
CA HIS A 157 4.16 2.14 -6.81
C HIS A 157 3.99 2.62 -5.36
N GLY A 158 5.04 2.51 -4.54
CA GLY A 158 5.02 2.95 -3.15
C GLY A 158 4.79 4.46 -2.98
N LEU A 159 5.22 5.29 -3.95
CA LEU A 159 4.92 6.72 -3.94
C LEU A 159 3.43 6.97 -4.17
N GLY A 160 2.84 6.32 -5.19
CA GLY A 160 1.40 6.40 -5.45
C GLY A 160 0.57 5.94 -4.25
N ASN A 161 0.96 4.83 -3.62
CA ASN A 161 0.32 4.34 -2.40
C ASN A 161 0.44 5.34 -1.24
N ALA A 162 1.63 5.91 -1.01
CA ALA A 162 1.86 6.90 0.03
C ALA A 162 1.00 8.16 -0.16
N ILE A 163 0.91 8.64 -1.40
CA ILE A 163 0.11 9.83 -1.77
C ILE A 163 -1.38 9.59 -1.53
N MET A 164 -1.89 8.44 -1.97
CA MET A 164 -3.34 8.18 -1.98
C MET A 164 -3.89 7.68 -0.64
N LEU A 165 -3.06 7.04 0.20
CA LEU A 165 -3.48 6.45 1.48
C LEU A 165 -4.31 7.39 2.38
N PRO A 166 -3.89 8.64 2.70
CA PRO A 166 -4.66 9.50 3.60
C PRO A 166 -6.06 9.82 3.07
N TYR A 167 -6.21 10.06 1.77
CA TYR A 167 -7.51 10.34 1.14
C TYR A 167 -8.40 9.11 1.06
N VAL A 168 -7.83 7.91 0.99
CA VAL A 168 -8.58 6.65 1.05
C VAL A 168 -9.03 6.33 2.47
N ILE A 169 -8.23 6.61 3.49
CA ILE A 169 -8.66 6.47 4.89
C ILE A 169 -9.87 7.39 5.14
N ASP A 170 -9.77 8.65 4.71
CA ASP A 170 -10.86 9.63 4.79
C ASP A 170 -12.11 9.18 4.03
N PHE A 171 -11.97 8.65 2.81
CA PHE A 171 -13.09 8.07 2.06
C PHE A 171 -13.72 6.88 2.78
N ASN A 172 -12.91 5.97 3.33
CA ASN A 172 -13.39 4.75 3.99
C ASN A 172 -13.99 4.99 5.39
N LEU A 173 -13.76 6.17 5.99
CA LEU A 173 -14.15 6.50 7.36
C LEU A 173 -15.60 6.11 7.70
N PRO A 174 -16.64 6.42 6.89
CA PRO A 174 -18.02 6.09 7.24
C PRO A 174 -18.31 4.59 7.47
N ASP A 175 -17.56 3.70 6.83
CA ASP A 175 -17.78 2.24 6.90
C ASP A 175 -16.67 1.49 7.65
N ALA A 176 -15.59 2.17 8.04
CA ALA A 176 -14.39 1.57 8.64
C ALA A 176 -13.87 2.30 9.88
N GLU A 177 -14.62 3.27 10.43
CA GLU A 177 -14.23 4.12 11.56
C GLU A 177 -13.62 3.32 12.72
N ALA A 178 -14.35 2.35 13.26
CA ALA A 178 -13.89 1.52 14.38
C ALA A 178 -12.58 0.76 14.08
N LYS A 179 -12.43 0.23 12.85
CA LYS A 179 -11.22 -0.50 12.47
C LYS A 179 -10.01 0.44 12.36
N TYR A 180 -10.18 1.63 11.80
CA TYR A 180 -9.11 2.62 11.76
C TYR A 180 -8.78 3.19 13.15
N ALA A 181 -9.77 3.36 14.03
CA ALA A 181 -9.55 3.78 15.41
C ALA A 181 -8.72 2.74 16.20
N GLU A 182 -8.87 1.46 15.90
CA GLU A 182 -8.02 0.40 16.47
C GLU A 182 -6.57 0.45 15.93
N VAL A 183 -6.38 0.75 14.64
CA VAL A 183 -5.06 1.03 14.08
C VAL A 183 -4.42 2.23 14.77
N ALA A 184 -5.17 3.33 14.92
CA ALA A 184 -4.74 4.54 15.62
C ALA A 184 -4.30 4.23 17.07
N SER A 185 -5.11 3.45 17.79
CA SER A 185 -4.82 3.00 19.15
C SER A 185 -3.54 2.15 19.23
N THR A 186 -3.33 1.27 18.25
CA THR A 186 -2.16 0.39 18.17
C THR A 186 -0.86 1.17 17.98
N ILE A 187 -0.91 2.28 17.24
CA ILE A 187 0.26 3.15 17.01
C ILE A 187 0.46 4.17 18.13
N GLY A 188 -0.44 4.21 19.13
CA GLY A 188 -0.29 4.99 20.35
C GLY A 188 -1.16 6.24 20.47
N LEU A 189 -2.08 6.47 19.53
CA LEU A 189 -3.07 7.55 19.60
C LEU A 189 -4.19 7.12 20.57
N LYS A 190 -4.47 7.91 21.62
CA LYS A 190 -5.30 7.44 22.76
C LYS A 190 -6.42 8.38 23.20
N GLU A 191 -6.51 9.56 22.63
CA GLU A 191 -7.42 10.60 23.11
C GLU A 191 -8.49 10.92 22.09
N GLY A 192 -9.74 11.03 22.56
CA GLY A 192 -10.90 11.39 21.74
C GLY A 192 -11.86 10.23 21.45
N SER A 193 -12.86 10.53 20.62
CA SER A 193 -13.78 9.56 20.03
C SER A 193 -13.09 8.71 18.96
N GLU A 194 -13.74 7.65 18.48
CA GLU A 194 -13.23 6.87 17.34
C GLU A 194 -12.96 7.77 16.13
N LYS A 195 -13.88 8.68 15.81
CA LYS A 195 -13.69 9.68 14.76
C LYS A 195 -12.44 10.54 14.98
N ASP A 196 -12.23 11.06 16.20
CA ASP A 196 -11.05 11.89 16.51
C ASP A 196 -9.75 11.10 16.31
N LEU A 197 -9.74 9.82 16.70
CA LEU A 197 -8.60 8.91 16.49
C LEU A 197 -8.32 8.66 15.01
N VAL A 198 -9.35 8.49 14.18
CA VAL A 198 -9.19 8.30 12.73
C VAL A 198 -8.70 9.59 12.06
N THR A 199 -9.25 10.74 12.44
CA THR A 199 -8.77 12.04 11.94
C THR A 199 -7.29 12.25 12.30
N GLU A 200 -6.88 11.97 13.54
CA GLU A 200 -5.48 12.06 13.93
C GLU A 200 -4.60 11.02 13.21
N LEU A 201 -5.11 9.81 12.95
CA LEU A 201 -4.41 8.81 12.13
C LEU A 201 -4.13 9.33 10.71
N VAL A 202 -5.11 9.98 10.08
CA VAL A 202 -4.94 10.57 8.73
C VAL A 202 -3.85 11.64 8.77
N TYR A 203 -3.86 12.53 9.77
CA TYR A 203 -2.82 13.54 9.94
C TYR A 203 -1.45 12.92 10.25
N GLU A 204 -1.38 11.84 11.02
CA GLU A 204 -0.11 11.17 11.31
C GLU A 204 0.48 10.50 10.08
N VAL A 205 -0.35 9.93 9.20
CA VAL A 205 0.08 9.43 7.88
C VAL A 205 0.61 10.58 7.01
N LEU A 206 -0.05 11.74 7.00
CA LEU A 206 0.40 12.93 6.26
C LEU A 206 1.73 13.47 6.82
N ARG A 207 1.87 13.57 8.15
CA ARG A 207 3.10 14.01 8.82
C ARG A 207 4.26 13.06 8.54
N LEU A 208 4.01 11.75 8.60
CA LEU A 208 4.99 10.74 8.23
C LEU A 208 5.41 10.90 6.76
N GLY A 209 4.45 11.06 5.85
CA GLY A 209 4.73 11.32 4.43
C GLY A 209 5.61 12.57 4.23
N GLN A 210 5.27 13.69 4.89
CA GLN A 210 6.05 14.92 4.84
C GLN A 210 7.48 14.72 5.36
N LEU A 211 7.64 14.02 6.49
CA LEU A 211 8.95 13.70 7.07
C LEU A 211 9.83 12.89 6.11
N LEU A 212 9.22 11.98 5.36
CA LEU A 212 9.88 11.09 4.41
C LEU A 212 10.11 11.73 3.02
N GLY A 213 9.65 12.97 2.81
CA GLY A 213 9.73 13.66 1.53
C GLY A 213 8.78 13.11 0.46
N ILE A 214 7.65 12.54 0.87
CA ILE A 214 6.57 12.15 -0.05
C ILE A 214 5.96 13.42 -0.64
N THR A 215 5.97 13.52 -1.97
CA THR A 215 5.43 14.66 -2.72
C THR A 215 3.90 14.65 -2.73
N SER A 216 3.27 15.80 -2.98
CA SER A 216 1.83 15.82 -3.27
C SER A 216 1.52 15.14 -4.61
N LEU A 217 0.25 14.77 -4.85
CA LEU A 217 -0.16 14.25 -6.15
C LEU A 217 0.09 15.26 -7.27
N LYS A 218 -0.20 16.55 -7.00
CA LYS A 218 0.04 17.65 -7.91
C LYS A 218 1.50 17.75 -8.33
N ASP A 219 2.43 17.66 -7.37
CA ASP A 219 3.87 17.72 -7.65
C ASP A 219 4.36 16.47 -8.39
N ALA A 220 3.84 15.29 -8.01
CA ALA A 220 4.15 14.03 -8.71
C ALA A 220 3.68 14.04 -10.18
N LEU A 221 2.67 14.84 -10.49
CA LEU A 221 2.11 15.02 -11.84
C LEU A 221 2.55 16.32 -12.52
N ALA A 222 3.53 17.07 -12.00
CA ALA A 222 3.85 18.42 -12.48
C ALA A 222 4.10 18.52 -14.00
N TYR A 223 4.61 17.46 -14.64
CA TYR A 223 4.85 17.41 -16.09
C TYR A 223 3.66 16.88 -16.91
N ASN A 224 2.64 16.31 -16.27
CA ASN A 224 1.48 15.68 -16.89
C ASN A 224 0.15 16.25 -16.37
N GLN A 225 0.14 17.37 -15.63
CA GLN A 225 -1.04 17.80 -14.90
C GLN A 225 -2.24 18.09 -15.82
N ASN A 226 -2.00 18.77 -16.95
CA ASN A 226 -3.05 19.05 -17.93
C ASN A 226 -3.60 17.77 -18.55
N ASP A 227 -2.73 16.80 -18.84
CA ASP A 227 -3.13 15.51 -19.39
C ASP A 227 -3.93 14.71 -18.36
N PHE A 228 -3.53 14.76 -17.08
CA PHE A 228 -4.25 14.11 -15.99
C PHE A 228 -5.67 14.65 -15.82
N GLU A 229 -5.88 15.97 -15.87
CA GLU A 229 -7.21 16.56 -15.74
C GLU A 229 -8.14 16.14 -16.90
N ILE A 230 -7.58 15.97 -18.10
CA ILE A 230 -8.31 15.48 -19.29
C ILE A 230 -8.61 13.98 -19.17
N ASP A 231 -7.63 13.19 -18.76
CA ASP A 231 -7.71 11.73 -18.71
C ASP A 231 -8.36 11.20 -17.42
N LEU A 232 -8.69 12.08 -16.46
CA LEU A 232 -9.10 11.71 -15.11
C LEU A 232 -10.26 10.70 -15.09
N ASP A 233 -11.22 10.83 -15.99
CA ASP A 233 -12.32 9.87 -16.13
C ASP A 233 -11.81 8.46 -16.51
N ALA A 234 -10.90 8.36 -17.48
CA ALA A 234 -10.31 7.10 -17.89
C ALA A 234 -9.38 6.51 -16.81
N VAL A 235 -8.64 7.35 -16.08
CA VAL A 235 -7.81 6.91 -14.94
C VAL A 235 -8.70 6.34 -13.82
N ALA A 236 -9.82 7.00 -13.53
CA ALA A 236 -10.77 6.55 -12.52
C ALA A 236 -11.49 5.26 -12.93
N GLU A 237 -11.86 5.09 -14.21
CA GLU A 237 -12.42 3.84 -14.74
C GLU A 237 -11.44 2.68 -14.63
N ASN A 238 -10.16 2.91 -14.94
CA ASN A 238 -9.12 1.91 -14.79
C ASN A 238 -8.92 1.50 -13.32
N ALA A 239 -8.90 2.47 -12.40
CA ALA A 239 -8.80 2.19 -10.97
C ALA A 239 -10.03 1.43 -10.45
N PHE A 240 -11.24 1.82 -10.88
CA PHE A 240 -12.49 1.14 -10.50
C PHE A 240 -12.55 -0.32 -10.99
N SER A 241 -11.89 -0.62 -12.11
CA SER A 241 -11.81 -1.97 -12.69
C SER A 241 -10.76 -2.87 -12.02
N ASP A 242 -9.97 -2.33 -11.08
CA ASP A 242 -8.93 -3.09 -10.39
C ASP A 242 -9.55 -4.13 -9.42
N PRO A 243 -9.05 -5.39 -9.39
CA PRO A 243 -9.58 -6.42 -8.50
C PRO A 243 -9.54 -6.08 -7.00
N ASN A 244 -8.67 -5.17 -6.56
CA ASN A 244 -8.56 -4.77 -5.16
C ASN A 244 -9.79 -3.99 -4.66
N VAL A 245 -10.58 -3.39 -5.57
CA VAL A 245 -11.82 -2.68 -5.23
C VAL A 245 -12.82 -3.62 -4.53
N ALA A 246 -12.83 -4.91 -4.89
CA ALA A 246 -13.78 -5.89 -4.36
C ALA A 246 -13.64 -6.13 -2.84
N THR A 247 -12.47 -5.87 -2.26
CA THR A 247 -12.16 -6.15 -0.85
C THR A 247 -12.06 -4.89 0.02
N ASN A 248 -12.35 -3.71 -0.54
CA ASN A 248 -12.37 -2.45 0.20
C ASN A 248 -13.56 -2.40 1.18
N PRO A 249 -13.40 -1.87 2.42
CA PRO A 249 -14.47 -1.83 3.42
C PRO A 249 -15.68 -1.02 2.97
N ARG A 250 -15.45 0.17 2.42
CA ARG A 250 -16.49 0.99 1.82
C ARG A 250 -16.71 0.54 0.39
N LYS A 251 -17.95 0.19 0.07
CA LYS A 251 -18.28 -0.21 -1.29
C LYS A 251 -18.14 0.98 -2.24
N VAL A 252 -17.39 0.80 -3.32
CA VAL A 252 -17.30 1.75 -4.43
C VAL A 252 -18.36 1.35 -5.47
N TRP A 253 -19.26 2.27 -5.78
CA TRP A 253 -20.41 2.04 -6.66
C TRP A 253 -20.17 2.47 -8.09
N ALA A 254 -19.31 3.47 -8.31
CA ALA A 254 -19.05 4.00 -9.64
C ALA A 254 -17.63 4.58 -9.77
N PRO A 255 -17.07 4.66 -10.99
CA PRO A 255 -15.80 5.34 -11.26
C PRO A 255 -15.75 6.80 -10.76
N SER A 256 -16.90 7.49 -10.70
CA SER A 256 -16.97 8.87 -10.21
C SER A 256 -16.55 9.03 -8.75
N GLU A 257 -16.67 7.99 -7.92
CA GLU A 257 -16.16 8.03 -6.53
C GLU A 257 -14.63 7.96 -6.50
N MET A 258 -14.01 7.13 -7.36
CA MET A 258 -12.55 7.07 -7.51
C MET A 258 -12.00 8.41 -8.03
N LYS A 259 -12.71 9.02 -8.99
CA LYS A 259 -12.42 10.38 -9.48
C LYS A 259 -12.44 11.41 -8.36
N GLY A 260 -13.44 11.36 -7.48
CA GLY A 260 -13.52 12.25 -6.31
C GLY A 260 -12.29 12.15 -5.41
N ILE A 261 -11.80 10.93 -5.15
CA ILE A 261 -10.60 10.71 -4.32
C ILE A 261 -9.35 11.31 -4.99
N TYR A 262 -9.20 11.19 -6.31
CA TYR A 262 -8.11 11.87 -7.03
C TYR A 262 -8.20 13.39 -6.94
N GLN A 263 -9.40 13.96 -7.05
CA GLN A 263 -9.62 15.41 -6.93
C GLN A 263 -9.26 15.91 -5.53
N SER A 264 -9.71 15.19 -4.49
CA SER A 264 -9.28 15.43 -3.11
C SER A 264 -7.75 15.40 -2.97
N ALA A 265 -7.09 14.40 -3.57
CA ALA A 265 -5.63 14.28 -3.52
C ALA A 265 -4.88 15.37 -4.30
N LEU A 266 -5.43 15.85 -5.43
CA LEU A 266 -4.89 16.97 -6.20
C LEU A 266 -4.99 18.29 -5.44
N ASN A 267 -6.12 18.50 -4.75
CA ASN A 267 -6.40 19.74 -4.03
C ASN A 267 -5.77 19.75 -2.62
N GLY A 268 -5.41 18.58 -2.08
CA GLY A 268 -4.98 18.44 -0.69
C GLY A 268 -6.13 18.54 0.31
N GLU A 269 -7.34 18.12 -0.09
CA GLU A 269 -8.58 18.28 0.69
C GLU A 269 -9.05 16.93 1.24
N LEU A 270 -9.40 16.90 2.53
CA LEU A 270 -10.06 15.77 3.20
C LEU A 270 -11.56 16.10 3.32
N SER A 271 -12.43 15.13 3.06
CA SER A 271 -13.88 15.35 3.00
C SER A 271 -14.59 15.08 4.32
N ASN A 272 -14.04 14.20 5.17
CA ASN A 272 -14.68 13.76 6.41
C ASN A 272 -13.89 14.10 7.69
N CYS A 273 -12.61 14.45 7.53
CA CYS A 273 -11.69 14.89 8.58
C CYS A 273 -11.65 16.41 8.75
#